data_AF-U1Q4T0-F1
#
_entry.id   AF-U1Q4T0-F1
#
_cell.length_a   1.000
_cell.length_b   1.000
_cell.length_c   1.000
_cell.angle_alpha   90.00
_cell.angle_beta   90.00
_cell.angle_gamma   90.00
#
_symmetry.space_group_name_H-M   'P 1'
#
loop_
_entity.id
_entity.type
_entity.pdbx_description
1 polymer ?
#
loop_
_entity_poly.entity_id
_entity_poly.type
_entity_poly.pdbx_seq_one_letter_code
_entity_poly.pdbx_strand_id
1 'polypeptide(L)'
;MLSEALRLPYRAADSTGTLLVGAGLTGLTGIAIGGWLVGLLFVPVAGAVATPIVFLFTLVVRGYLLRVVAAGITETTAAPSFVRWGSLLRTGIKSVIVSGFYALPGVALGGLTAGAAVLILLSPPGFGRIPAAIAAAAIVIGGFGLLWYAFVYLYLRGAARAMLAATGSLRSALAVRRVLRVAWSGSYLGGWLVAMGMLILVPVVVVPALVVSVGAAYVDAVLTVIGVLATGVLGVVLWFSARMSAAWATGNGSSPGLPTVGSLAISDGTALTVTPVTTSDTALPDRSPEAPPGVQTGRSVNRPSITGAETTVTTDGDGTEIEFGMPEPTPPEQPQPTASESRPDAGSTGGTEDSAGDEQMTVDDINTYRRSTPAAESAAADGPPDDNESPTTDDTASTAETESTDDQGAVGQKDGDDEDAFEWGVEADE
;
A
#
# COMPACT_ATOMS: atom_id res chain seq x y z
N MET A 1 9.55 5.20 15.03
CA MET A 1 9.57 4.36 13.80
C MET A 1 9.30 2.87 14.05
N LEU A 2 10.22 2.07 14.61
CA LEU A 2 10.00 0.61 14.75
C LEU A 2 8.91 0.27 15.79
N SER A 3 8.87 0.99 16.91
CA SER A 3 7.80 0.85 17.93
C SER A 3 6.42 1.27 17.42
N GLU A 4 6.33 2.29 16.57
CA GLU A 4 5.08 2.69 15.90
C GLU A 4 4.64 1.66 14.85
N ALA A 5 5.57 1.16 14.04
CA ALA A 5 5.28 0.17 13.01
C ALA A 5 4.74 -1.15 13.60
N LEU A 6 5.21 -1.54 14.80
CA LEU A 6 4.73 -2.73 15.50
C LEU A 6 3.37 -2.54 16.19
N ARG A 7 3.01 -1.30 16.56
CA ARG A 7 1.73 -0.98 17.20
C ARG A 7 0.59 -0.77 16.20
N LEU A 8 0.91 -0.57 14.93
CA LEU A 8 -0.07 -0.29 13.88
C LEU A 8 -1.21 -1.32 13.76
N PRO A 9 -0.95 -2.64 13.78
CA PRO A 9 -2.01 -3.64 13.64
C PRO A 9 -3.03 -3.58 14.77
N TYR A 10 -2.61 -3.15 15.96
CA TYR A 10 -3.42 -3.19 17.18
C TYR A 10 -4.15 -1.88 17.48
N ARG A 11 -3.90 -0.80 16.73
CA ARG A 11 -4.51 0.53 16.98
C ARG A 11 -5.80 0.78 16.21
N ALA A 12 -6.13 -0.01 15.20
CA ALA A 12 -7.39 0.16 14.46
C ALA A 12 -8.57 -0.33 15.31
N ALA A 13 -9.64 0.48 15.41
CA ALA A 13 -10.88 0.12 16.10
C ALA A 13 -11.51 -1.18 15.53
N ASP A 14 -11.23 -1.49 14.26
CA ASP A 14 -11.59 -2.75 13.56
C ASP A 14 -10.35 -3.60 13.19
N SER A 15 -9.35 -3.62 14.08
CA SER A 15 -8.08 -4.33 13.88
C SER A 15 -8.28 -5.82 13.57
N THR A 16 -9.10 -6.51 14.36
CA THR A 16 -9.36 -7.93 14.20
C THR A 16 -10.01 -8.25 12.84
N GLY A 17 -11.01 -7.46 12.43
CA GLY A 17 -11.70 -7.65 11.16
C GLY A 17 -10.77 -7.43 9.96
N THR A 18 -9.98 -6.36 10.00
CA THR A 18 -9.03 -6.05 8.93
C THR A 18 -7.91 -7.09 8.85
N LEU A 19 -7.40 -7.55 9.99
CA LEU A 19 -6.34 -8.55 10.06
C LEU A 19 -6.86 -9.91 9.59
N LEU A 20 -8.05 -10.33 10.02
CA LEU A 20 -8.66 -11.60 9.60
C LEU A 20 -8.96 -11.61 8.10
N VAL A 21 -9.58 -10.54 7.57
CA VAL A 21 -9.89 -10.43 6.13
C VAL A 21 -8.61 -10.31 5.31
N GLY A 22 -7.64 -9.52 5.76
CA GLY A 22 -6.38 -9.31 5.05
C GLY A 22 -5.48 -10.55 5.05
N ALA A 23 -5.35 -11.24 6.18
CA ALA A 23 -4.62 -12.50 6.29
C ALA A 23 -5.33 -13.61 5.52
N GLY A 24 -6.66 -13.72 5.63
CA GLY A 24 -7.47 -14.65 4.86
C GLY A 24 -7.32 -14.45 3.35
N LEU A 25 -7.39 -13.21 2.88
CA LEU A 25 -7.19 -12.88 1.46
C LEU A 25 -5.76 -13.17 1.01
N THR A 26 -4.76 -12.92 1.86
CA THR A 26 -3.35 -13.22 1.56
C THR A 26 -3.09 -14.71 1.49
N GLY A 27 -3.63 -15.47 2.45
CA GLY A 27 -3.58 -16.93 2.46
C GLY A 27 -4.26 -17.51 1.24
N LEU A 28 -5.48 -17.07 0.93
CA LEU A 28 -6.23 -17.50 -0.25
C LEU A 28 -5.51 -17.17 -1.55
N THR A 29 -4.88 -15.98 -1.64
CA THR A 29 -4.05 -15.62 -2.80
C THR A 29 -2.81 -16.51 -2.91
N GLY A 30 -2.17 -16.82 -1.78
CA GLY A 30 -1.04 -17.76 -1.74
C GLY A 30 -1.42 -19.17 -2.19
N ILE A 31 -2.55 -19.69 -1.69
CA ILE A 31 -3.12 -20.98 -2.10
C ILE A 31 -3.48 -20.96 -3.59
N ALA A 32 -4.13 -19.90 -4.06
CA ALA A 32 -4.49 -19.76 -5.47
C ALA A 32 -3.25 -19.75 -6.39
N ILE A 33 -2.19 -19.04 -6.00
CA ILE A 33 -0.92 -19.02 -6.75
C ILE A 33 -0.25 -20.40 -6.72
N GLY A 34 -0.17 -21.04 -5.55
CA GLY A 34 0.42 -22.37 -5.41
C GLY A 34 -0.34 -23.42 -6.23
N GLY A 35 -1.68 -23.44 -6.11
CA GLY A 35 -2.56 -24.30 -6.88
C GLY A 35 -2.47 -24.03 -8.39
N TRP A 36 -2.33 -22.77 -8.80
CA TRP A 36 -2.12 -22.40 -10.20
C TRP A 36 -0.77 -22.88 -10.75
N LEU A 37 0.32 -22.75 -9.99
CA LEU A 37 1.64 -23.26 -10.38
C LEU A 37 1.64 -24.79 -10.51
N VAL A 38 1.07 -25.49 -9.52
CA VAL A 38 0.87 -26.94 -9.58
C VAL A 38 -0.01 -27.31 -10.78
N GLY A 39 -1.09 -26.55 -11.01
CA GLY A 39 -1.95 -26.70 -12.17
C GLY A 39 -1.20 -26.55 -13.48
N LEU A 40 -0.39 -25.50 -13.65
CA LEU A 40 0.45 -25.31 -14.84
C LEU A 40 1.45 -26.45 -15.04
N LEU A 41 1.97 -27.01 -13.95
CA LEU A 41 2.96 -28.07 -13.99
C LEU A 41 2.36 -29.43 -14.40
N PHE A 42 1.21 -29.81 -13.84
CA PHE A 42 0.60 -31.13 -14.06
C PHE A 42 -0.49 -31.13 -15.13
N VAL A 43 -1.27 -30.05 -15.25
CA VAL A 43 -2.40 -29.90 -16.18
C VAL A 43 -2.37 -28.50 -16.81
N PRO A 44 -1.46 -28.24 -17.77
CA PRO A 44 -1.19 -26.89 -18.28
C PRO A 44 -2.43 -26.12 -18.75
N VAL A 45 -3.39 -26.82 -19.38
CA VAL A 45 -4.65 -26.23 -19.84
C VAL A 45 -5.51 -25.74 -18.67
N ALA A 46 -5.64 -26.52 -17.61
CA ALA A 46 -6.40 -26.13 -16.42
C ALA A 46 -5.72 -24.96 -15.69
N GLY A 47 -4.39 -24.98 -15.59
CA GLY A 47 -3.60 -23.85 -15.08
C GLY A 47 -3.84 -22.57 -15.89
N ALA A 48 -3.80 -22.67 -17.22
CA ALA A 48 -4.06 -21.54 -18.11
C ALA A 48 -5.48 -20.95 -17.90
N VAL A 49 -6.51 -21.80 -17.77
CA VAL A 49 -7.89 -21.38 -17.50
C VAL A 49 -8.05 -20.71 -16.13
N ALA A 50 -7.28 -21.13 -15.12
CA ALA A 50 -7.33 -20.52 -13.78
C ALA A 50 -6.60 -19.16 -13.68
N THR A 51 -5.74 -18.82 -14.65
CA THR A 51 -4.95 -17.58 -14.70
C THR A 51 -5.75 -16.30 -14.41
N PRO A 52 -6.91 -16.01 -15.06
CA PRO A 52 -7.66 -14.78 -14.80
C PRO A 52 -8.13 -14.65 -13.35
N ILE A 53 -8.51 -15.76 -12.72
CA ILE A 53 -8.98 -15.78 -11.32
C ILE A 53 -7.83 -15.45 -10.38
N VAL A 54 -6.69 -16.11 -10.55
CA VAL A 54 -5.48 -15.89 -9.74
C VAL A 54 -4.97 -14.46 -9.91
N PHE A 55 -5.01 -13.95 -11.14
CA PHE A 55 -4.63 -12.59 -11.47
C PHE A 55 -5.57 -11.58 -10.79
N LEU A 56 -6.88 -11.84 -10.79
CA LEU A 56 -7.87 -10.99 -10.13
C LEU A 56 -7.60 -10.87 -8.62
N PHE A 57 -7.40 -11.99 -7.92
CA PHE A 57 -7.06 -11.98 -6.49
C PHE A 57 -5.76 -11.20 -6.22
N THR A 58 -4.75 -11.42 -7.05
CA THR A 58 -3.47 -10.73 -6.94
C THR A 58 -3.61 -9.22 -7.12
N LEU A 59 -4.46 -8.76 -8.06
CA LEU A 59 -4.73 -7.34 -8.28
C LEU A 59 -5.41 -6.68 -7.08
N VAL A 60 -6.38 -7.35 -6.46
CA VAL A 60 -7.11 -6.82 -5.30
C VAL A 60 -6.17 -6.62 -4.12
N VAL A 61 -5.41 -7.66 -3.74
CA VAL A 61 -4.41 -7.57 -2.65
C VAL A 61 -3.43 -6.44 -2.91
N ARG A 62 -3.01 -6.29 -4.17
CA ARG A 62 -2.06 -5.26 -4.57
C ARG A 62 -2.62 -3.84 -4.50
N GLY A 63 -3.88 -3.65 -4.89
CA GLY A 63 -4.59 -2.37 -4.74
C GLY A 63 -4.77 -1.99 -3.27
N TYR A 64 -5.05 -2.97 -2.41
CA TYR A 64 -5.18 -2.76 -0.96
C TYR A 64 -3.87 -2.28 -0.34
N LEU A 65 -2.76 -2.95 -0.64
CA LEU A 65 -1.44 -2.55 -0.14
C LEU A 65 -1.04 -1.13 -0.55
N LEU A 66 -1.43 -0.68 -1.74
CA LEU A 66 -1.17 0.71 -2.15
C LEU A 66 -1.92 1.74 -1.30
N ARG A 67 -3.15 1.42 -0.87
CA ARG A 67 -3.88 2.29 0.07
C ARG A 67 -3.22 2.36 1.43
N VAL A 68 -2.65 1.25 1.89
CA VAL A 68 -1.92 1.19 3.15
C VAL A 68 -0.63 2.02 3.07
N VAL A 69 0.08 1.96 1.95
CA VAL A 69 1.22 2.86 1.69
C VAL A 69 0.77 4.32 1.70
N ALA A 70 -0.34 4.65 1.03
CA ALA A 70 -0.89 6.00 1.02
C ALA A 70 -1.26 6.50 2.43
N ALA A 71 -1.87 5.65 3.25
CA ALA A 71 -2.19 5.95 4.64
C ALA A 71 -0.92 6.21 5.48
N GLY A 72 0.16 5.45 5.22
CA GLY A 72 1.46 5.66 5.85
C GLY A 72 2.14 6.97 5.46
N ILE A 73 1.91 7.47 4.24
CA ILE A 73 2.41 8.77 3.78
C ILE A 73 1.68 9.92 4.49
N THR A 74 0.36 9.80 4.68
CA THR A 74 -0.47 10.83 5.32
C THR A 74 -0.54 10.70 6.85
N GLU A 75 0.22 9.77 7.45
CA GLU A 75 0.18 9.42 8.87
C GLU A 75 -1.23 9.08 9.40
N THR A 76 -2.14 8.69 8.50
CA THR A 76 -3.51 8.32 8.87
C THR A 76 -3.52 6.88 9.39
N THR A 77 -4.09 6.69 10.57
CA THR A 77 -4.16 5.39 11.25
C THR A 77 -5.41 4.58 10.90
N ALA A 78 -6.34 5.16 10.14
CA ALA A 78 -7.57 4.49 9.73
C ALA A 78 -7.29 3.41 8.68
N ALA A 79 -7.63 2.16 9.01
CA ALA A 79 -7.51 1.03 8.10
C ALA A 79 -8.42 1.25 6.85
N PRO A 80 -7.89 1.12 5.62
CA PRO A 80 -8.70 1.29 4.42
C PRO A 80 -9.80 0.24 4.32
N SER A 81 -11.05 0.67 4.05
CA SER A 81 -12.17 -0.25 3.89
C SER A 81 -12.16 -0.96 2.53
N PHE A 82 -12.66 -2.20 2.52
CA PHE A 82 -12.78 -3.06 1.32
C PHE A 82 -14.02 -2.74 0.46
N VAL A 83 -14.83 -1.77 0.85
CA VAL A 83 -16.16 -1.50 0.25
C VAL A 83 -16.08 -1.07 -1.24
N ARG A 84 -14.92 -0.64 -1.72
CA ARG A 84 -14.73 -0.11 -3.09
C ARG A 84 -13.86 -1.01 -3.96
N TRP A 85 -14.27 -2.25 -4.19
CA TRP A 85 -13.56 -3.25 -5.02
C TRP A 85 -13.10 -2.72 -6.39
N GLY A 86 -13.97 -2.00 -7.12
CA GLY A 86 -13.61 -1.47 -8.44
C GLY A 86 -12.41 -0.50 -8.42
N SER A 87 -12.31 0.32 -7.36
CA SER A 87 -11.18 1.22 -7.20
C SER A 87 -9.90 0.49 -6.77
N LEU A 88 -10.02 -0.60 -5.98
CA LEU A 88 -8.90 -1.47 -5.64
C LEU A 88 -8.35 -2.15 -6.89
N LEU A 89 -9.22 -2.65 -7.76
CA LEU A 89 -8.84 -3.28 -9.02
C LEU A 89 -8.10 -2.29 -9.93
N ARG A 90 -8.66 -1.10 -10.15
CA ARG A 90 -8.04 -0.05 -10.99
C ARG A 90 -6.65 0.35 -10.46
N THR A 91 -6.53 0.49 -9.15
CA THR A 91 -5.26 0.82 -8.48
C THR A 91 -4.25 -0.34 -8.56
N GLY A 92 -4.75 -1.57 -8.43
CA GLY A 92 -3.99 -2.81 -8.64
C GLY A 92 -3.41 -2.90 -10.05
N ILE A 93 -4.23 -2.61 -11.08
CA ILE A 93 -3.81 -2.63 -12.49
C ILE A 93 -2.70 -1.60 -12.73
N LYS A 94 -2.90 -0.34 -12.30
CA LYS A 94 -1.85 0.70 -12.37
C LYS A 94 -0.55 0.20 -11.73
N SER A 95 -0.65 -0.42 -10.56
CA SER A 95 0.51 -0.99 -9.87
C SER A 95 1.18 -2.10 -10.68
N VAL A 96 0.41 -3.00 -11.30
CA VAL A 96 0.95 -4.09 -12.14
C VAL A 96 1.70 -3.54 -13.33
N ILE A 97 1.15 -2.54 -14.04
CA ILE A 97 1.80 -1.92 -15.19
C ILE A 97 3.16 -1.33 -14.78
N VAL A 98 3.18 -0.55 -13.68
CA VAL A 98 4.44 0.01 -13.16
C VAL A 98 5.43 -1.09 -12.83
N SER A 99 5.01 -2.12 -12.08
CA SER A 99 5.91 -3.24 -11.77
C SER A 99 6.37 -4.03 -12.98
N GLY A 100 5.54 -4.16 -14.01
CA GLY A 100 5.85 -4.87 -15.25
C GLY A 100 6.91 -4.12 -16.02
N PHE A 101 6.78 -2.80 -16.14
CA PHE A 101 7.79 -1.94 -16.76
C PHE A 101 9.14 -2.07 -16.06
N TYR A 102 9.15 -2.01 -14.73
CA TYR A 102 10.36 -2.24 -13.94
C TYR A 102 10.80 -3.71 -13.89
N ALA A 103 10.00 -4.68 -14.35
CA ALA A 103 10.41 -6.09 -14.35
C ALA A 103 11.10 -6.48 -15.67
N LEU A 104 10.96 -5.69 -16.74
CA LEU A 104 11.47 -6.03 -18.08
C LEU A 104 12.96 -6.43 -18.09
N PRO A 105 13.89 -5.71 -17.45
CA PRO A 105 15.29 -6.13 -17.43
C PRO A 105 15.49 -7.47 -16.71
N GLY A 106 14.74 -7.71 -15.63
CA GLY A 106 14.76 -8.98 -14.92
C GLY A 106 14.21 -10.12 -15.78
N VAL A 107 13.16 -9.88 -16.58
CA VAL A 107 12.62 -10.86 -17.54
C VAL A 107 13.66 -11.17 -18.62
N ALA A 108 14.39 -10.17 -19.12
CA ALA A 108 15.45 -10.39 -20.09
C ALA A 108 16.59 -11.25 -19.52
N LEU A 109 17.05 -10.93 -18.30
CA LEU A 109 18.07 -11.71 -17.59
C LEU A 109 17.60 -13.14 -17.29
N GLY A 110 16.38 -13.28 -16.79
CA GLY A 110 15.78 -14.60 -16.51
C GLY A 110 15.56 -15.42 -17.78
N GLY A 111 15.15 -14.80 -18.88
CA GLY A 111 15.03 -15.44 -20.19
C GLY A 111 16.39 -15.91 -20.72
N LEU A 112 17.44 -15.12 -20.52
CA LEU A 112 18.82 -15.50 -20.86
C LEU A 112 19.30 -16.70 -20.03
N THR A 113 19.09 -16.68 -18.71
CA THR A 113 19.45 -17.81 -17.83
C THR A 113 18.66 -19.07 -18.17
N ALA A 114 17.34 -18.96 -18.33
CA ALA A 114 16.47 -20.08 -18.64
C ALA A 114 16.77 -20.65 -20.03
N GLY A 115 16.96 -19.79 -21.03
CA GLY A 115 17.35 -20.21 -22.37
C GLY A 115 18.68 -20.96 -22.38
N ALA A 116 19.68 -20.44 -21.68
CA ALA A 116 20.98 -21.11 -21.54
C ALA A 116 20.88 -22.45 -20.80
N ALA A 117 20.09 -22.52 -19.72
CA ALA A 117 19.86 -23.77 -18.98
C ALA A 117 19.17 -24.83 -19.85
N VAL A 118 18.17 -24.44 -20.65
CA VAL A 118 17.48 -25.32 -21.61
C VAL A 118 18.44 -25.81 -22.69
N LEU A 119 19.29 -24.94 -23.24
CA LEU A 119 20.33 -25.31 -24.23
C LEU A 119 21.29 -26.39 -23.68
N ILE A 120 21.75 -26.25 -22.44
CA ILE A 120 22.60 -27.25 -21.78
C ILE A 120 21.84 -28.55 -21.57
N LEU A 121 20.59 -28.48 -21.09
CA LEU A 121 19.79 -29.66 -20.80
C LEU A 121 19.48 -30.49 -22.06
N LEU A 122 19.21 -29.84 -23.20
CA LEU A 122 18.95 -30.53 -24.46
C LEU A 122 20.23 -31.06 -25.13
N SER A 123 21.39 -30.46 -24.86
CA SER A 123 22.70 -30.86 -25.41
C SER A 123 22.63 -31.31 -26.89
N PRO A 124 22.21 -30.42 -27.82
CA PRO A 124 21.98 -30.80 -29.21
C PRO A 124 23.24 -31.40 -29.88
N PRO A 125 23.11 -32.31 -30.85
CA PRO A 125 24.26 -32.92 -31.51
C PRO A 125 25.13 -31.83 -32.16
N GLY A 126 26.43 -31.80 -31.81
CA GLY A 126 27.37 -30.74 -32.20
C GLY A 126 27.62 -29.68 -31.12
N PHE A 127 27.01 -29.79 -29.93
CA PHE A 127 27.28 -28.91 -28.79
C PHE A 127 28.67 -29.21 -28.19
N GLY A 128 29.70 -28.60 -28.79
CA GLY A 128 31.08 -28.72 -28.33
C GLY A 128 31.37 -28.00 -27.01
N ARG A 129 32.64 -28.04 -26.57
CA ARG A 129 33.08 -27.39 -25.32
C ARG A 129 32.88 -25.87 -25.31
N ILE A 130 33.07 -25.21 -26.46
CA ILE A 130 32.93 -23.75 -26.60
C ILE A 130 31.48 -23.28 -26.37
N PRO A 131 30.44 -23.80 -27.07
CA PRO A 131 29.06 -23.39 -26.80
C PRO A 131 28.58 -23.76 -25.40
N ALA A 132 29.08 -24.87 -24.82
CA ALA A 132 28.81 -25.21 -23.43
C ALA A 132 29.38 -24.19 -22.44
N ALA A 133 30.61 -23.72 -22.67
CA ALA A 133 31.23 -22.67 -21.85
C ALA A 133 30.46 -21.34 -21.95
N ILE A 134 30.01 -20.95 -23.14
CA ILE A 134 29.19 -19.74 -23.35
C ILE A 134 27.86 -19.86 -22.61
N ALA A 135 27.18 -21.01 -22.70
CA ALA A 135 25.93 -21.24 -21.98
C ALA A 135 26.13 -21.21 -20.45
N ALA A 136 27.21 -21.80 -19.94
CA ALA A 136 27.55 -21.73 -18.52
C ALA A 136 27.82 -20.28 -18.07
N ALA A 137 28.58 -19.50 -18.84
CA ALA A 137 28.81 -18.08 -18.58
C ALA A 137 27.50 -17.28 -18.61
N ALA A 138 26.60 -17.56 -19.56
CA ALA A 138 25.28 -16.94 -19.63
C ALA A 138 24.41 -17.28 -18.40
N ILE A 139 24.47 -18.51 -17.88
CA ILE A 139 23.78 -18.88 -16.64
C ILE A 139 24.33 -18.10 -15.44
N VAL A 140 25.66 -17.98 -15.33
CA VAL A 140 26.29 -17.24 -14.22
C VAL A 140 25.97 -15.75 -14.31
N ILE A 141 26.18 -15.13 -15.47
CA ILE A 141 25.92 -13.69 -15.68
C ILE A 141 24.43 -13.39 -15.56
N GLY A 142 23.58 -14.18 -16.21
CA GLY A 142 22.14 -14.01 -16.16
C GLY A 142 21.58 -14.29 -14.77
N GLY A 143 22.05 -15.34 -14.09
CA GLY A 143 21.57 -15.73 -12.76
C GLY A 143 22.03 -14.76 -11.67
N PHE A 144 23.31 -14.39 -11.66
CA PHE A 144 23.83 -13.39 -10.73
C PHE A 144 23.27 -12.00 -11.04
N GLY A 145 23.21 -11.64 -12.32
CA GLY A 145 22.57 -10.40 -12.78
C GLY A 145 21.11 -10.35 -12.37
N LEU A 146 20.36 -11.45 -12.51
CA LEU A 146 18.97 -11.56 -12.08
C LEU A 146 18.84 -11.43 -10.57
N LEU A 147 19.75 -12.04 -9.79
CA LEU A 147 19.75 -11.93 -8.33
C LEU A 147 19.99 -10.48 -7.89
N TRP A 148 21.02 -9.84 -8.43
CA TRP A 148 21.35 -8.44 -8.14
C TRP A 148 20.22 -7.51 -8.60
N TYR A 149 19.70 -7.75 -9.79
CA TYR A 149 18.58 -7.00 -10.32
C TYR A 149 17.31 -7.19 -9.49
N ALA A 150 17.03 -8.40 -9.01
CA ALA A 150 15.88 -8.66 -8.14
C ALA A 150 16.00 -7.85 -6.84
N PHE A 151 17.20 -7.72 -6.28
CA PHE A 151 17.47 -6.88 -5.12
C PHE A 151 17.23 -5.39 -5.42
N VAL A 152 17.82 -4.87 -6.51
CA VAL A 152 17.62 -3.48 -6.98
C VAL A 152 16.15 -3.22 -7.29
N TYR A 153 15.47 -4.17 -7.91
CA TYR A 153 14.04 -4.12 -8.21
C TYR A 153 13.22 -4.04 -6.93
N LEU A 154 13.55 -4.84 -5.91
CA LEU A 154 12.88 -4.80 -4.61
C LEU A 154 13.03 -3.43 -3.94
N TYR A 155 14.21 -2.81 -4.08
CA TYR A 155 14.51 -1.46 -3.63
C TYR A 155 13.69 -0.40 -4.39
N LEU A 156 13.74 -0.40 -5.73
CA LEU A 156 13.04 0.59 -6.56
C LEU A 156 11.52 0.45 -6.49
N ARG A 157 11.02 -0.78 -6.33
CA ARG A 157 9.58 -1.07 -6.29
C ARG A 157 8.88 -0.40 -5.11
N GLY A 158 9.54 -0.28 -3.96
CA GLY A 158 9.01 0.46 -2.81
C GLY A 158 8.82 1.94 -3.14
N ALA A 159 9.86 2.59 -3.65
CA ALA A 159 9.86 4.00 -4.01
C ALA A 159 8.85 4.33 -5.13
N ALA A 160 8.77 3.49 -6.16
CA ALA A 160 7.82 3.67 -7.25
C ALA A 160 6.35 3.56 -6.76
N ARG A 161 6.09 2.70 -5.77
CA ARG A 161 4.76 2.58 -5.15
C ARG A 161 4.42 3.79 -4.29
N ALA A 162 5.38 4.31 -3.52
CA ALA A 162 5.18 5.53 -2.75
C ALA A 162 4.86 6.72 -3.67
N MET A 163 5.61 6.88 -4.77
CA MET A 163 5.33 7.91 -5.79
C MET A 163 3.95 7.75 -6.43
N LEU A 164 3.56 6.52 -6.79
CA LEU A 164 2.24 6.25 -7.36
C LEU A 164 1.11 6.55 -6.35
N ALA A 165 1.33 6.22 -5.08
CA ALA A 165 0.39 6.49 -4.00
C ALA A 165 0.24 8.00 -3.75
N ALA A 166 1.35 8.75 -3.74
CA ALA A 166 1.37 10.19 -3.52
C ALA A 166 0.77 10.99 -4.68
N THR A 167 1.06 10.60 -5.93
CA THR A 167 0.70 11.40 -7.11
C THR A 167 -0.53 10.90 -7.85
N GLY A 168 -0.98 9.66 -7.63
CA GLY A 168 -2.10 9.03 -8.34
C GLY A 168 -1.89 8.79 -9.84
N SER A 169 -0.79 9.30 -10.39
CA SER A 169 -0.45 9.29 -11.82
C SER A 169 0.57 8.21 -12.15
N LEU A 170 0.33 7.51 -13.27
CA LEU A 170 1.25 6.49 -13.77
C LEU A 170 2.53 7.11 -14.35
N ARG A 171 2.40 8.30 -14.96
CA ARG A 171 3.50 8.99 -15.64
C ARG A 171 4.56 9.46 -14.65
N SER A 172 4.15 9.95 -13.49
CA SER A 172 5.06 10.33 -12.41
C SER A 172 5.76 9.11 -11.80
N ALA A 173 5.05 7.99 -11.64
CA ALA A 173 5.63 6.75 -11.12
C ALA A 173 6.65 6.09 -12.06
N LEU A 174 6.55 6.34 -13.38
CA LEU A 174 7.50 5.84 -14.39
C LEU A 174 8.68 6.78 -14.63
N ALA A 175 8.69 7.98 -14.03
CA ALA A 175 9.79 8.93 -14.17
C ALA A 175 11.01 8.47 -13.35
N VAL A 176 11.82 7.58 -13.94
CA VAL A 176 12.96 6.90 -13.29
C VAL A 176 13.85 7.87 -12.51
N ARG A 177 14.20 9.02 -13.09
CA ARG A 177 15.05 10.04 -12.41
C ARG A 177 14.43 10.56 -11.11
N ARG A 178 13.11 10.75 -11.07
CA ARG A 178 12.40 11.24 -9.89
C ARG A 178 12.30 10.15 -8.82
N VAL A 179 12.03 8.92 -9.24
CA VAL A 179 12.02 7.76 -8.35
C VAL A 179 13.39 7.53 -7.74
N LEU A 180 14.47 7.64 -8.53
CA LEU A 180 15.84 7.45 -8.06
C LEU A 180 16.25 8.51 -7.05
N ARG A 181 15.83 9.77 -7.22
CA ARG A 181 16.11 10.85 -6.27
C ARG A 181 15.51 10.56 -4.89
N VAL A 182 14.26 10.07 -4.85
CA VAL A 182 13.62 9.67 -3.59
C VAL A 182 14.22 8.39 -3.04
N ALA A 183 14.57 7.45 -3.91
CA ALA A 183 15.25 6.24 -3.50
C ALA A 183 16.64 6.52 -2.90
N TRP A 184 17.29 7.64 -3.23
CA TRP A 184 18.55 8.05 -2.63
C TRP A 184 18.41 8.82 -1.32
N SER A 185 17.19 9.13 -0.87
CA SER A 185 17.03 9.79 0.43
C SER A 185 17.40 8.84 1.56
N GLY A 186 18.21 9.30 2.52
CA GLY A 186 18.60 8.50 3.68
C GLY A 186 17.38 8.04 4.50
N SER A 187 16.32 8.84 4.54
CA SER A 187 15.05 8.50 5.19
C SER A 187 14.36 7.28 4.54
N TYR A 188 14.37 7.20 3.21
CA TYR A 188 13.79 6.08 2.47
C TYR A 188 14.61 4.82 2.70
N LEU A 189 15.94 4.92 2.65
CA LEU A 189 16.84 3.79 2.91
C LEU A 189 16.60 3.21 4.32
N GLY A 190 16.45 4.07 5.33
CA GLY A 190 16.11 3.65 6.69
C GLY A 190 14.77 2.91 6.77
N GLY A 191 13.71 3.46 6.17
CA GLY A 191 12.40 2.80 6.11
C GLY A 191 12.43 1.46 5.36
N TRP A 192 13.21 1.38 4.28
CA TRP A 192 13.38 0.16 3.49
C TRP A 192 14.18 -0.92 4.24
N LEU A 193 15.25 -0.55 4.96
CA LEU A 193 16.03 -1.49 5.78
C LEU A 193 15.17 -2.09 6.90
N VAL A 194 14.36 -1.27 7.58
CA VAL A 194 13.40 -1.75 8.59
C VAL A 194 12.39 -2.72 7.96
N ALA A 195 11.86 -2.38 6.79
CA ALA A 195 10.95 -3.24 6.05
C ALA A 195 11.60 -4.60 5.68
N MET A 196 12.85 -4.59 5.21
CA MET A 196 13.59 -5.83 4.91
C MET A 196 13.85 -6.66 6.15
N GLY A 197 14.26 -6.03 7.25
CA GLY A 197 14.45 -6.71 8.53
C GLY A 197 13.18 -7.44 8.98
N MET A 198 12.03 -6.79 8.87
CA MET A 198 10.73 -7.42 9.19
C MET A 198 10.37 -8.56 8.23
N LEU A 199 10.65 -8.42 6.93
CA LEU A 199 10.39 -9.48 5.95
C LEU A 199 11.29 -10.70 6.15
N ILE A 200 12.55 -10.51 6.55
CA ILE A 200 13.50 -11.59 6.86
C ILE A 200 13.13 -12.32 8.16
N LEU A 201 12.52 -11.61 9.12
CA LEU A 201 12.09 -12.21 10.38
C LEU A 201 11.06 -13.34 10.18
N VAL A 202 10.17 -13.20 9.20
CA VAL A 202 9.13 -14.21 8.92
C VAL A 202 9.71 -15.59 8.60
N PRO A 203 10.57 -15.78 7.57
CA PRO A 203 11.16 -17.08 7.31
C PRO A 203 12.06 -17.57 8.44
N VAL A 204 12.76 -16.69 9.15
CA VAL A 204 13.58 -17.06 10.32
C VAL A 204 12.75 -17.73 11.41
N VAL A 205 11.49 -17.34 11.58
CA VAL A 205 10.57 -17.95 12.56
C VAL A 205 9.83 -19.16 11.97
N VAL A 206 9.32 -19.02 10.74
CA VAL A 206 8.46 -20.03 10.11
C VAL A 206 9.22 -21.28 9.69
N VAL A 207 10.47 -21.15 9.20
CA VAL A 207 11.25 -22.30 8.73
C VAL A 207 11.61 -23.26 9.87
N PRO A 208 12.16 -22.82 11.02
CA PRO A 208 12.39 -23.71 12.15
C PRO A 208 11.10 -24.36 12.67
N ALA A 209 10.00 -23.60 12.77
CA ALA A 209 8.70 -24.15 13.16
C ALA A 209 8.22 -25.25 12.19
N LEU A 210 8.47 -25.06 10.89
CA LEU A 210 8.14 -26.06 9.86
C LEU A 210 9.04 -27.29 9.99
N VAL A 211 10.36 -27.11 10.22
CA VAL A 211 11.30 -28.22 10.43
C VAL A 211 10.89 -29.06 11.65
N VAL A 212 10.52 -28.42 12.76
CA VAL A 212 10.00 -29.11 13.96
C VAL A 212 8.69 -29.84 13.65
N SER A 213 7.78 -29.19 12.90
CA SER A 213 6.50 -29.78 12.51
C SER A 213 6.68 -31.01 11.61
N VAL A 214 7.63 -30.98 10.67
CA VAL A 214 7.96 -32.12 9.82
C VAL A 214 8.70 -33.20 10.61
N GLY A 215 9.57 -32.82 11.55
CA GLY A 215 10.24 -33.75 12.47
C GLY A 215 9.27 -34.51 13.37
N ALA A 216 8.10 -33.95 13.68
CA ALA A 216 7.04 -34.66 14.40
C ALA A 216 6.54 -35.91 13.63
N ALA A 217 6.81 -36.05 12.33
CA ALA A 217 6.42 -37.21 11.52
C ALA A 217 7.11 -38.50 11.96
N TYR A 218 8.25 -38.39 12.63
CA TYR A 218 8.92 -39.54 13.22
C TYR A 218 8.19 -40.07 14.46
N VAL A 219 7.30 -39.28 15.07
CA VAL A 219 6.55 -39.65 16.28
C VAL A 219 5.10 -39.99 15.92
N ASP A 220 4.42 -39.09 15.20
CA ASP A 220 3.02 -39.24 14.83
C ASP A 220 2.67 -38.43 13.57
N ALA A 221 2.04 -39.09 12.61
CA ALA A 221 1.56 -38.48 11.38
C ALA A 221 0.46 -37.43 11.65
N VAL A 222 -0.42 -37.65 12.63
CA VAL A 222 -1.49 -36.70 12.96
C VAL A 222 -0.89 -35.40 13.52
N LEU A 223 0.09 -35.53 14.44
CA LEU A 223 0.78 -34.38 15.01
C LEU A 223 1.53 -33.56 13.94
N THR A 224 2.07 -34.23 12.93
CA THR A 224 2.72 -33.59 11.77
C THR A 224 1.73 -32.75 10.98
N VAL A 225 0.57 -33.31 10.65
CA VAL A 225 -0.47 -32.60 9.90
C VAL A 225 -0.93 -31.36 10.67
N ILE A 226 -1.18 -31.50 11.98
CA ILE A 226 -1.56 -30.38 12.84
C ILE A 226 -0.44 -29.33 12.89
N GLY A 227 0.81 -29.75 13.11
CA GLY A 227 1.97 -28.86 13.18
C GLY A 227 2.21 -28.09 11.88
N VAL A 228 2.12 -28.76 10.73
CA VAL A 228 2.27 -28.14 9.41
C VAL A 228 1.13 -27.15 9.15
N LEU A 229 -0.12 -27.52 9.46
CA LEU A 229 -1.26 -26.61 9.32
C LEU A 229 -1.14 -25.38 10.22
N ALA A 230 -0.80 -25.58 11.50
CA ALA A 230 -0.61 -24.49 12.46
C ALA A 230 0.53 -23.57 12.04
N THR A 231 1.67 -24.13 11.61
CA THR A 231 2.81 -23.37 11.09
C THR A 231 2.45 -22.63 9.80
N GLY A 232 1.64 -23.24 8.92
CA GLY A 232 1.13 -22.60 7.71
C GLY A 232 0.26 -21.39 8.02
N VAL A 233 -0.71 -21.53 8.93
CA VAL A 233 -1.57 -20.42 9.38
C VAL A 233 -0.74 -19.31 10.02
N LEU A 234 0.18 -19.67 10.91
CA LEU A 234 1.10 -18.73 11.55
C LEU A 234 1.94 -17.98 10.48
N GLY A 235 2.49 -18.70 9.52
CA GLY A 235 3.29 -18.13 8.44
C GLY A 235 2.50 -17.15 7.58
N VAL A 236 1.24 -17.46 7.24
CA VAL A 236 0.36 -16.55 6.49
C VAL A 236 0.09 -15.27 7.27
N VAL A 237 -0.23 -15.37 8.57
CA VAL A 237 -0.52 -14.22 9.42
C VAL A 237 0.72 -13.34 9.61
N LEU A 238 1.88 -13.95 9.90
CA LEU A 238 3.15 -13.25 10.05
C LEU A 238 3.57 -12.57 8.74
N TRP A 239 3.43 -13.25 7.61
CA TRP A 239 3.74 -12.70 6.31
C TRP A 239 2.87 -11.49 5.97
N PHE A 240 1.55 -11.59 6.19
CA PHE A 240 0.64 -10.47 5.98
C PHE A 240 1.00 -9.28 6.88
N SER A 241 1.22 -9.53 8.17
CA SER A 241 1.56 -8.49 9.16
C SER A 241 2.88 -7.80 8.81
N ALA A 242 3.94 -8.57 8.53
CA ALA A 242 5.23 -8.04 8.11
C ALA A 242 5.13 -7.22 6.83
N ARG A 243 4.30 -7.67 5.87
CA ARG A 243 4.07 -6.95 4.61
C ARG A 243 3.32 -5.64 4.80
N MET A 244 2.36 -5.59 5.72
CA MET A 244 1.65 -4.36 6.10
C MET A 244 2.59 -3.37 6.79
N SER A 245 3.34 -3.83 7.79
CA SER A 245 4.32 -2.98 8.50
C SER A 245 5.43 -2.48 7.58
N ALA A 246 5.93 -3.32 6.67
CA ALA A 246 6.90 -2.95 5.63
C ALA A 246 6.34 -1.88 4.68
N ALA A 247 5.09 -2.05 4.22
CA ALA A 247 4.42 -1.09 3.36
C ALA A 247 4.24 0.27 4.06
N TRP A 248 3.87 0.25 5.34
CA TRP A 248 3.73 1.47 6.13
C TRP A 248 5.08 2.16 6.38
N ALA A 249 6.10 1.41 6.80
CA ALA A 249 7.45 1.95 7.08
C ALA A 249 8.10 2.58 5.84
N THR A 250 7.92 1.96 4.67
CA THR A 250 8.39 2.52 3.39
C THR A 250 7.63 3.77 2.97
N GLY A 251 6.32 3.83 3.22
CA GLY A 251 5.51 5.03 3.02
C GLY A 251 5.98 6.19 3.89
N ASN A 252 6.10 5.96 5.20
CA ASN A 252 6.56 6.98 6.16
C ASN A 252 7.98 7.48 5.83
N GLY A 253 8.92 6.57 5.55
CA GLY A 253 10.29 6.95 5.17
C GLY A 253 10.40 7.77 3.88
N SER A 254 9.39 7.67 3.00
CA SER A 254 9.32 8.44 1.75
C SER A 254 8.72 9.84 1.93
N SER A 255 7.96 10.09 3.01
CA SER A 255 7.24 11.35 3.25
C SER A 255 8.12 12.60 3.08
N PRO A 256 9.34 12.68 3.65
CA PRO A 256 10.18 13.89 3.54
C PRO A 256 10.69 14.19 2.12
N GLY A 257 10.73 13.17 1.24
CA GLY A 257 11.24 13.30 -0.13
C GLY A 257 10.16 13.55 -1.17
N LEU A 258 8.89 13.50 -0.79
CA LEU A 258 7.77 13.70 -1.69
C LEU A 258 7.49 15.20 -1.84
N PRO A 259 7.22 15.69 -3.07
CA PRO A 259 6.79 17.07 -3.26
C PRO A 259 5.48 17.28 -2.50
N THR A 260 5.47 18.28 -1.62
CA THR A 260 4.31 18.62 -0.78
C THR A 260 3.07 18.76 -1.66
N VAL A 261 2.04 17.98 -1.34
CA VAL A 261 0.84 17.77 -2.17
C VAL A 261 0.08 19.07 -2.48
N GLY A 262 0.39 20.18 -1.81
CA GLY A 262 -0.13 21.51 -2.11
C GLY A 262 0.23 22.08 -3.49
N SER A 263 1.24 21.56 -4.19
CA SER A 263 1.67 22.11 -5.49
C SER A 263 1.19 21.32 -6.72
N LEU A 264 0.59 20.14 -6.56
CA LEU A 264 0.16 19.29 -7.67
C LEU A 264 -1.29 18.87 -7.47
N ALA A 265 -2.20 19.82 -7.67
CA ALA A 265 -3.63 19.57 -7.77
C ALA A 265 -3.89 18.44 -8.79
N ILE A 266 -4.46 17.35 -8.29
CA ILE A 266 -4.85 16.17 -9.05
C ILE A 266 -6.13 16.54 -9.83
N SER A 267 -6.02 16.72 -11.14
CA SER A 267 -7.16 17.01 -12.04
C SER A 267 -8.08 15.82 -12.38
N ASP A 268 -7.91 14.66 -11.75
CA ASP A 268 -8.85 13.54 -11.90
C ASP A 268 -9.72 13.45 -10.64
N GLY A 269 -11.00 13.81 -10.78
CA GLY A 269 -12.02 13.97 -9.73
C GLY A 269 -12.39 12.72 -8.91
N THR A 270 -11.41 11.94 -8.49
CA THR A 270 -11.54 10.86 -7.50
C THR A 270 -10.33 10.80 -6.56
N ALA A 271 -9.61 11.92 -6.41
CA ALA A 271 -8.79 12.09 -5.22
C ALA A 271 -9.75 11.98 -4.02
N LEU A 272 -9.42 11.10 -3.07
CA LEU A 272 -9.96 11.24 -1.72
C LEU A 272 -9.53 12.62 -1.28
N THR A 273 -10.44 13.59 -1.32
CA THR A 273 -10.27 14.90 -0.72
C THR A 273 -10.23 14.66 0.79
N VAL A 274 -9.08 14.17 1.27
CA VAL A 274 -8.71 14.30 2.66
C VAL A 274 -8.34 15.76 2.75
N THR A 275 -9.33 16.60 3.05
CA THR A 275 -9.08 17.98 3.43
C THR A 275 -8.00 17.90 4.49
N PRO A 276 -6.80 18.46 4.25
CA PRO A 276 -5.77 18.46 5.27
C PRO A 276 -6.41 19.10 6.49
N VAL A 277 -6.55 18.35 7.58
CA VAL A 277 -6.89 18.91 8.88
C VAL A 277 -5.66 19.69 9.27
N THR A 278 -5.57 20.92 8.78
CA THR A 278 -4.67 21.91 9.34
C THR A 278 -5.08 22.03 10.78
N THR A 279 -4.25 21.52 11.68
CA THR A 279 -4.29 21.74 13.14
C THR A 279 -4.01 23.20 13.52
N SER A 280 -4.26 24.12 12.59
CA SER A 280 -4.23 25.55 12.81
C SER A 280 -5.67 26.01 12.86
N ASP A 281 -6.09 26.29 14.08
CA ASP A 281 -7.22 27.12 14.44
C ASP A 281 -8.61 26.47 14.44
N THR A 282 -9.28 26.70 15.56
CA THR A 282 -10.63 26.22 15.86
C THR A 282 -11.66 27.15 15.22
N ALA A 283 -11.47 27.48 13.94
CA ALA A 283 -12.48 28.16 13.16
C ALA A 283 -13.39 27.09 12.56
N LEU A 284 -14.53 26.86 13.22
CA LEU A 284 -15.60 26.04 12.67
C LEU A 284 -15.81 26.44 11.20
N PRO A 285 -15.85 25.49 10.24
CA PRO A 285 -16.30 25.81 8.90
C PRO A 285 -17.67 26.47 9.04
N ASP A 286 -17.80 27.65 8.46
CA ASP A 286 -19.00 28.47 8.42
C ASP A 286 -20.18 27.58 8.01
N ARG A 287 -20.88 27.08 9.01
CA ARG A 287 -22.07 26.26 8.81
C ARG A 287 -23.06 27.21 8.17
N SER A 288 -23.53 26.89 6.96
CA SER A 288 -24.70 27.56 6.41
C SER A 288 -25.75 27.63 7.52
N PRO A 289 -26.25 28.84 7.86
CA PRO A 289 -27.06 29.07 9.04
C PRO A 289 -28.19 28.06 9.05
N GLU A 290 -28.21 27.24 10.10
CA GLU A 290 -29.23 26.22 10.29
C GLU A 290 -30.60 26.92 10.21
N ALA A 291 -31.47 26.41 9.33
CA ALA A 291 -32.75 27.04 9.06
C ALA A 291 -33.51 27.26 10.38
N PRO A 292 -34.10 28.45 10.60
CA PRO A 292 -34.71 28.81 11.87
C PRO A 292 -35.74 27.75 12.29
N PRO A 293 -35.88 27.47 13.60
CA PRO A 293 -36.63 26.33 14.13
C PRO A 293 -38.11 26.26 13.71
N GLY A 294 -38.67 27.35 13.16
CA GLY A 294 -40.01 27.37 12.57
C GLY A 294 -40.13 26.72 11.18
N VAL A 295 -39.02 26.38 10.50
CA VAL A 295 -39.01 25.80 9.14
C VAL A 295 -38.67 24.29 9.15
N GLN A 296 -38.22 23.75 10.28
CA GLN A 296 -38.01 22.30 10.45
C GLN A 296 -39.32 21.55 10.72
N THR A 297 -40.31 21.70 9.84
CA THR A 297 -41.52 20.86 9.85
C THR A 297 -41.26 19.63 8.98
N GLY A 298 -41.15 18.44 9.57
CA GLY A 298 -41.08 17.19 8.81
C GLY A 298 -40.19 16.09 9.39
N ARG A 299 -39.37 16.38 10.41
CA ARG A 299 -38.59 15.34 11.11
C ARG A 299 -39.30 14.93 12.39
N SER A 300 -40.44 14.26 12.26
CA SER A 300 -41.00 13.49 13.38
C SER A 300 -40.05 12.34 13.66
N VAL A 301 -39.18 12.53 14.65
CA VAL A 301 -38.42 11.43 15.21
C VAL A 301 -39.42 10.56 15.94
N ASN A 302 -39.78 9.43 15.33
CA ASN A 302 -40.42 8.32 16.05
C ASN A 302 -39.42 7.85 17.10
N ARG A 303 -39.49 8.44 18.31
CA ARG A 303 -38.90 7.82 19.49
C ARG A 303 -39.74 6.59 19.78
N PRO A 304 -39.19 5.37 19.72
CA PRO A 304 -39.86 4.24 20.33
C PRO A 304 -40.05 4.58 21.81
N SER A 305 -41.31 4.59 22.23
CA SER A 305 -41.73 4.70 23.60
C SER A 305 -41.17 3.51 24.38
N ILE A 306 -39.98 3.67 24.93
CA ILE A 306 -39.49 2.85 26.04
C ILE A 306 -40.27 3.32 27.25
N THR A 307 -41.34 2.60 27.52
CA THR A 307 -42.10 2.61 28.76
C THR A 307 -41.16 2.33 29.92
N GLY A 308 -41.08 3.26 30.87
CA GLY A 308 -40.58 3.01 32.22
C GLY A 308 -39.12 3.40 32.45
N ALA A 309 -38.87 4.69 32.68
CA ALA A 309 -37.86 5.16 33.62
C ALA A 309 -38.12 6.65 33.90
N GLU A 310 -38.96 6.87 34.90
CA GLU A 310 -39.11 8.14 35.59
C GLU A 310 -37.73 8.52 36.16
N THR A 311 -37.12 9.59 35.66
CA THR A 311 -35.92 10.16 36.30
C THR A 311 -36.26 11.58 36.72
N THR A 312 -36.72 11.66 37.96
CA THR A 312 -36.89 12.87 38.73
C THR A 312 -35.55 13.59 38.86
N VAL A 313 -35.52 14.83 38.40
CA VAL A 313 -34.50 15.81 38.75
C VAL A 313 -34.54 16.03 40.26
N THR A 314 -33.46 15.71 40.97
CA THR A 314 -33.23 16.31 42.29
C THR A 314 -31.74 16.59 42.50
N THR A 315 -31.52 17.84 42.85
CA THR A 315 -30.29 18.52 43.22
C THR A 315 -29.92 18.20 44.67
N ASP A 316 -28.61 18.25 44.96
CA ASP A 316 -27.94 18.34 46.26
C ASP A 316 -27.96 17.14 47.24
N GLY A 317 -26.75 16.86 47.76
CA GLY A 317 -26.56 16.79 49.21
C GLY A 317 -26.46 15.40 49.85
N ASP A 318 -25.23 15.10 50.26
CA ASP A 318 -24.89 14.36 51.48
C ASP A 318 -25.04 12.82 51.49
N GLY A 319 -24.05 12.20 52.13
CA GLY A 319 -23.77 10.77 52.05
C GLY A 319 -24.71 9.90 52.87
N THR A 320 -25.05 8.75 52.31
CA THR A 320 -25.47 7.56 53.06
C THR A 320 -25.10 6.30 52.29
N GLU A 321 -24.72 5.28 53.07
CA GLU A 321 -24.14 3.99 52.72
C GLU A 321 -25.01 3.18 51.75
N ILE A 322 -24.37 2.53 50.77
CA ILE A 322 -25.03 1.64 49.81
C ILE A 322 -25.04 0.22 50.40
N GLU A 323 -26.17 -0.17 50.98
CA GLU A 323 -26.49 -1.54 51.37
C GLU A 323 -26.90 -2.34 50.12
N PHE A 324 -26.01 -3.22 49.65
CA PHE A 324 -26.29 -4.13 48.53
C PHE A 324 -27.14 -5.32 49.00
N GLY A 325 -28.45 -5.19 48.87
CA GLY A 325 -29.40 -6.30 48.95
C GLY A 325 -29.22 -7.24 47.75
N MET A 326 -28.90 -8.50 48.05
CA MET A 326 -28.69 -9.59 47.09
C MET A 326 -30.05 -10.21 46.71
N PRO A 327 -30.47 -10.22 45.42
CA PRO A 327 -31.69 -10.91 45.04
C PRO A 327 -31.47 -12.43 44.89
N GLU A 328 -32.46 -13.15 45.40
CA GLU A 328 -32.66 -14.60 45.47
C GLU A 328 -32.71 -15.27 44.07
N PRO A 329 -32.21 -16.51 43.91
CA PRO A 329 -32.16 -17.20 42.62
C PRO A 329 -33.48 -17.91 42.28
N THR A 330 -34.09 -17.56 41.13
CA THR A 330 -35.24 -18.28 40.57
C THR A 330 -34.80 -19.52 39.76
N PRO A 331 -35.49 -20.69 39.85
CA PRO A 331 -35.10 -21.95 39.19
C PRO A 331 -35.49 -22.02 37.70
N PRO A 332 -34.93 -22.97 36.92
CA PRO A 332 -35.15 -23.08 35.48
C PRO A 332 -36.45 -23.85 35.14
N GLU A 333 -37.26 -23.28 34.24
CA GLU A 333 -38.45 -23.93 33.69
C GLU A 333 -38.11 -24.69 32.39
N GLN A 334 -38.58 -25.93 32.32
CA GLN A 334 -38.34 -26.92 31.27
C GLN A 334 -39.29 -26.76 30.06
N PRO A 335 -38.99 -27.41 28.92
CA PRO A 335 -39.59 -27.10 27.62
C PRO A 335 -40.89 -27.89 27.36
N GLN A 336 -41.80 -27.32 26.55
CA GLN A 336 -42.83 -28.11 25.87
C GLN A 336 -43.02 -27.80 24.37
N PRO A 337 -43.31 -28.84 23.55
CA PRO A 337 -43.44 -28.80 22.10
C PRO A 337 -44.90 -28.72 21.64
N THR A 338 -45.14 -28.46 20.35
CA THR A 338 -46.12 -29.13 19.43
C THR A 338 -46.22 -28.33 18.11
N ALA A 339 -45.91 -28.94 16.96
CA ALA A 339 -46.83 -29.59 16.01
C ALA A 339 -47.60 -28.55 15.15
N SER A 340 -47.24 -28.42 13.86
CA SER A 340 -47.85 -29.12 12.71
C SER A 340 -49.20 -28.56 12.31
N GLU A 341 -49.26 -27.83 11.19
CA GLU A 341 -50.46 -27.86 10.35
C GLU A 341 -50.12 -27.62 8.87
N SER A 342 -50.91 -28.27 8.03
CA SER A 342 -50.64 -28.63 6.64
C SER A 342 -51.39 -27.73 5.66
N ARG A 343 -50.84 -27.60 4.44
CA ARG A 343 -51.42 -27.65 3.05
C ARG A 343 -52.95 -27.52 2.84
N PRO A 344 -53.50 -27.33 1.60
CA PRO A 344 -52.92 -27.04 0.26
C PRO A 344 -53.68 -25.87 -0.45
N ASP A 345 -53.45 -25.42 -1.70
CA ASP A 345 -53.84 -26.03 -2.98
C ASP A 345 -53.58 -25.09 -4.19
N ALA A 346 -53.42 -25.72 -5.36
CA ALA A 346 -53.79 -25.33 -6.75
C ALA A 346 -53.39 -23.94 -7.31
N GLY A 347 -52.96 -23.76 -8.57
CA GLY A 347 -53.00 -24.56 -9.80
C GLY A 347 -52.98 -23.61 -11.01
N SER A 348 -52.85 -24.17 -12.23
CA SER A 348 -53.03 -23.53 -13.56
C SER A 348 -51.83 -22.74 -14.13
N THR A 349 -50.99 -23.29 -15.02
CA THR A 349 -51.11 -23.54 -16.48
C THR A 349 -51.12 -22.30 -17.39
N GLY A 350 -50.09 -22.24 -18.25
CA GLY A 350 -50.26 -22.06 -19.70
C GLY A 350 -50.07 -20.65 -20.28
N GLY A 351 -49.38 -20.57 -21.42
CA GLY A 351 -49.68 -19.55 -22.44
C GLY A 351 -48.49 -18.73 -22.95
N THR A 352 -47.89 -19.24 -24.01
CA THR A 352 -47.07 -18.56 -25.02
C THR A 352 -47.75 -17.30 -25.58
N GLU A 353 -47.02 -16.21 -25.84
CA GLU A 353 -47.26 -15.35 -27.01
C GLU A 353 -46.10 -14.37 -27.29
N ASP A 354 -45.84 -14.22 -28.60
CA ASP A 354 -44.90 -13.32 -29.27
C ASP A 354 -45.11 -11.85 -28.90
N SER A 355 -44.00 -11.08 -28.88
CA SER A 355 -44.04 -9.71 -29.41
C SER A 355 -42.65 -9.28 -29.87
N ALA A 356 -42.43 -9.38 -31.18
CA ALA A 356 -41.47 -8.57 -31.91
C ALA A 356 -41.99 -7.11 -31.98
N GLY A 357 -41.09 -6.15 -31.83
CA GLY A 357 -41.37 -4.71 -31.85
C GLY A 357 -40.19 -3.97 -31.20
N ASP A 358 -39.08 -3.75 -31.91
CA ASP A 358 -38.89 -2.64 -32.85
C ASP A 358 -38.83 -1.29 -32.11
N GLU A 359 -37.68 -1.01 -31.49
CA GLU A 359 -37.28 0.36 -31.13
C GLU A 359 -35.83 0.59 -31.58
N GLN A 360 -35.71 1.13 -32.80
CA GLN A 360 -34.54 1.87 -33.26
C GLN A 360 -34.38 3.10 -32.36
N MET A 361 -33.44 3.03 -31.41
CA MET A 361 -32.98 4.23 -30.72
C MET A 361 -31.86 4.84 -31.56
N THR A 362 -32.24 5.85 -32.34
CA THR A 362 -31.36 6.73 -33.12
C THR A 362 -30.33 7.37 -32.20
N VAL A 363 -29.05 7.11 -32.50
CA VAL A 363 -27.89 7.77 -31.92
C VAL A 363 -27.67 9.07 -32.70
N ASP A 364 -28.29 10.14 -32.24
CA ASP A 364 -27.96 11.52 -32.61
C ASP A 364 -28.15 12.38 -31.36
N ASP A 365 -27.04 12.73 -30.69
CA ASP A 365 -26.84 13.96 -29.89
C ASP A 365 -25.68 13.80 -28.89
N ILE A 366 -24.46 13.63 -29.39
CA ILE A 366 -23.25 13.92 -28.61
C ILE A 366 -22.20 14.52 -29.55
N ASN A 367 -22.20 15.84 -29.73
CA ASN A 367 -20.99 16.65 -29.89
C ASN A 367 -21.27 18.15 -30.11
N THR A 368 -21.71 18.86 -29.06
CA THR A 368 -21.62 20.33 -29.06
C THR A 368 -21.39 20.92 -27.67
N TYR A 369 -20.23 20.66 -27.08
CA TYR A 369 -19.60 21.60 -26.13
C TYR A 369 -18.19 21.93 -26.59
N ARG A 370 -18.16 22.78 -27.63
CA ARG A 370 -16.99 23.52 -28.09
C ARG A 370 -16.64 24.56 -27.03
N ARG A 371 -15.73 24.21 -26.11
CA ARG A 371 -15.19 25.16 -25.14
C ARG A 371 -14.30 26.15 -25.88
N SER A 372 -14.74 27.40 -25.92
CA SER A 372 -14.02 28.54 -26.47
C SER A 372 -12.70 28.75 -25.73
N THR A 373 -11.61 28.72 -26.50
CA THR A 373 -10.28 29.20 -26.10
C THR A 373 -10.33 30.73 -26.02
N PRO A 374 -10.06 31.38 -24.87
CA PRO A 374 -9.82 32.81 -24.89
C PRO A 374 -8.46 33.05 -25.54
N ALA A 375 -8.51 33.90 -26.58
CA ALA A 375 -7.37 34.36 -27.35
C ALA A 375 -6.37 35.09 -26.47
N ALA A 376 -5.10 34.88 -26.78
CA ALA A 376 -3.99 35.68 -26.29
C ALA A 376 -4.19 37.14 -26.71
N GLU A 377 -4.41 38.01 -25.73
CA GLU A 377 -4.35 39.45 -25.89
C GLU A 377 -2.89 39.88 -25.75
N SER A 378 -2.32 40.29 -26.88
CA SER A 378 -0.96 40.80 -27.05
C SER A 378 -1.06 42.23 -27.54
N ALA A 379 -0.77 43.19 -26.67
CA ALA A 379 -0.28 44.55 -26.93
C ALA A 379 -0.33 45.31 -25.59
N ALA A 380 0.50 46.28 -25.24
CA ALA A 380 1.79 46.81 -25.67
C ALA A 380 2.08 47.93 -24.65
N ALA A 381 3.35 48.15 -24.35
CA ALA A 381 3.98 49.39 -23.87
C ALA A 381 3.22 50.34 -22.91
N ASP A 382 3.78 50.53 -21.71
CA ASP A 382 4.25 51.88 -21.35
C ASP A 382 5.35 51.85 -20.28
N GLY A 383 6.34 52.73 -20.46
CA GLY A 383 7.53 52.90 -19.64
C GLY A 383 7.33 53.84 -18.43
N PRO A 384 8.43 54.26 -17.77
CA PRO A 384 8.53 54.48 -16.32
C PRO A 384 8.21 55.93 -15.88
N PRO A 385 8.26 56.21 -14.56
CA PRO A 385 9.49 56.80 -14.05
C PRO A 385 9.93 56.32 -12.65
N ASP A 386 11.16 56.73 -12.36
CA ASP A 386 11.94 56.70 -11.13
C ASP A 386 11.20 57.16 -9.86
N ASP A 387 11.81 56.87 -8.71
CA ASP A 387 12.02 57.77 -7.53
C ASP A 387 12.12 56.90 -6.26
N ASN A 388 13.31 56.63 -5.72
CA ASN A 388 14.09 57.45 -4.79
C ASN A 388 13.82 57.09 -3.30
N GLU A 389 14.87 57.25 -2.48
CA GLU A 389 14.89 57.24 -1.01
C GLU A 389 15.23 55.92 -0.28
N SER A 390 16.54 55.68 -0.18
CA SER A 390 17.16 55.30 1.11
C SER A 390 17.03 56.45 2.12
N PRO A 391 16.99 56.14 3.43
CA PRO A 391 18.08 56.69 4.25
C PRO A 391 18.68 55.71 5.25
N THR A 392 19.98 55.91 5.41
CA THR A 392 20.89 55.51 6.48
C THR A 392 20.55 56.17 7.83
N THR A 393 20.71 55.42 8.92
CA THR A 393 21.20 55.84 10.27
C THR A 393 21.74 54.56 10.93
N ASP A 394 23.05 54.31 11.01
CA ASP A 394 24.06 54.86 11.91
C ASP A 394 23.67 54.97 13.40
N ASP A 395 24.46 54.21 14.17
CA ASP A 395 25.13 54.55 15.42
C ASP A 395 24.59 54.19 16.82
N THR A 396 25.55 53.55 17.53
CA THR A 396 25.84 53.50 18.98
C THR A 396 25.26 52.34 19.79
N ALA A 397 25.95 51.77 20.79
CA ALA A 397 27.36 51.57 21.15
C ALA A 397 27.33 50.81 22.49
N SER A 398 28.29 49.91 22.68
CA SER A 398 28.89 49.52 23.97
C SER A 398 28.03 48.86 25.05
N THR A 399 28.35 47.61 25.40
CA THR A 399 28.98 47.32 26.71
C THR A 399 29.80 46.04 26.61
N ALA A 400 31.04 46.13 27.08
CA ALA A 400 32.02 45.07 27.16
C ALA A 400 31.67 44.04 28.25
N GLU A 401 32.00 42.77 28.03
CA GLU A 401 32.54 41.92 29.09
C GLU A 401 33.51 40.90 28.48
N THR A 402 34.77 41.11 28.84
CA THR A 402 35.93 40.25 28.72
C THR A 402 35.75 38.96 29.51
N GLU A 403 35.95 37.80 28.86
CA GLU A 403 36.64 36.69 29.53
C GLU A 403 37.52 35.94 28.53
N SER A 404 38.80 35.99 28.84
CA SER A 404 39.92 35.37 28.14
C SER A 404 40.05 33.92 28.59
N THR A 405 40.28 33.02 27.65
CA THR A 405 41.14 31.87 27.91
C THR A 405 41.83 31.47 26.61
N ASP A 406 43.09 31.90 26.52
CA ASP A 406 44.12 31.32 25.67
C ASP A 406 44.18 29.79 25.92
N ASP A 407 44.20 28.99 24.84
CA ASP A 407 45.25 27.97 24.73
C ASP A 407 45.53 27.58 23.26
N GLN A 408 46.83 27.43 23.02
CA GLN A 408 47.54 27.17 21.78
C GLN A 408 47.19 25.76 21.24
N GLY A 409 47.13 25.46 19.95
CA GLY A 409 48.14 25.67 18.91
C GLY A 409 48.56 24.31 18.37
N ALA A 410 48.18 23.98 17.12
CA ALA A 410 48.83 22.94 16.30
C ALA A 410 48.33 23.03 14.85
N VAL A 411 49.02 23.84 14.06
CA VAL A 411 48.92 23.88 12.60
C VAL A 411 49.66 22.66 12.04
N GLY A 412 48.92 21.77 11.38
CA GLY A 412 49.47 20.65 10.62
C GLY A 412 49.08 20.78 9.15
N GLN A 413 49.77 21.66 8.44
CA GLN A 413 49.74 21.74 6.99
C GLN A 413 50.53 20.56 6.44
N LYS A 414 49.87 19.69 5.66
CA LYS A 414 50.51 18.57 4.97
C LYS A 414 50.30 18.77 3.47
N ASP A 415 51.20 19.56 2.90
CA ASP A 415 51.53 19.52 1.48
C ASP A 415 52.20 18.17 1.20
N GLY A 416 51.69 17.47 0.20
CA GLY A 416 52.15 16.17 -0.23
C GLY A 416 51.95 16.08 -1.73
N ASP A 417 53.02 16.48 -2.43
CA ASP A 417 53.28 16.28 -3.85
C ASP A 417 53.23 14.81 -4.26
N ASP A 418 53.14 14.63 -5.57
CA ASP A 418 53.50 13.44 -6.35
C ASP A 418 52.54 12.23 -6.29
N GLU A 419 51.86 11.97 -7.41
CA GLU A 419 51.96 10.68 -8.12
C GLU A 419 51.18 10.71 -9.45
N ASP A 420 51.98 10.60 -10.52
CA ASP A 420 51.77 9.81 -11.74
C ASP A 420 50.76 10.26 -12.81
N ALA A 421 51.33 11.00 -13.78
CA ALA A 421 50.84 11.08 -15.14
C ALA A 421 50.78 9.67 -15.78
N PHE A 422 49.55 9.22 -16.06
CA PHE A 422 49.28 7.97 -16.74
C PHE A 422 49.66 8.08 -18.23
N GLU A 423 50.81 7.49 -18.60
CA GLU A 423 51.32 7.40 -19.96
C GLU A 423 50.56 6.32 -20.73
N TRP A 424 49.81 6.71 -21.77
CA TRP A 424 49.16 5.78 -22.70
C TRP A 424 50.17 5.26 -23.71
N GLY A 425 50.76 4.11 -23.41
CA GLY A 425 51.53 3.32 -24.37
C GLY A 425 50.62 2.83 -25.50
N VAL A 426 50.79 3.44 -26.68
CA VAL A 426 50.35 2.89 -27.96
C VAL A 426 51.45 1.95 -28.44
N GLU A 427 51.26 0.64 -28.26
CA GLU A 427 52.02 -0.36 -29.00
C GLU A 427 51.34 -0.55 -30.36
N ALA A 428 52.00 -0.02 -31.39
CA ALA A 428 51.88 -0.49 -32.76
C ALA A 428 52.93 -1.57 -32.97
N ASP A 429 52.52 -2.67 -33.62
CA ASP A 429 53.29 -3.65 -34.42
C ASP A 429 52.41 -4.92 -34.49
N GLU A 430 52.28 -5.70 -35.56
CA GLU A 430 52.70 -5.71 -36.96
C GLU A 430 51.76 -6.71 -37.67
#